data_AF-A0A2V9N514-F1
#
_entry.id   AF-A0A2V9N514-F1
#
_cell.length_a   1.000
_cell.length_b   1.000
_cell.length_c   1.000
_cell.angle_alpha   90.00
_cell.angle_beta   90.00
_cell.angle_gamma   90.00
#
_symmetry.space_group_name_H-M   'P 1'
#
loop_
_entity.id
_entity.type
_entity.pdbx_description
1 polymer ?
#
loop_
_entity_poly.entity_id
_entity_poly.type
_entity_poly.pdbx_seq_one_letter_code
_entity_poly.pdbx_strand_id
1 'polypeptide(L)'
;MEKSLADVIEAGADRVLTSGGEQKVEDGIPTVARLVQAANQRIAVMVGAGITESNVHRIVTETGVREIHASLRARVPSPTQYRNQKISMGSSKGHEYERAIVLEDAVRRLLDSARDGQ
;
A
#
# COMPACT_ATOMS: atom_id res chain seq x y z
N MET A 1 -7.33 -15.52 10.77
CA MET A 1 -7.36 -15.02 9.37
C MET A 1 -7.53 -16.13 8.33
N GLU A 2 -7.03 -17.35 8.56
CA GLU A 2 -7.13 -18.45 7.57
C GLU A 2 -8.58 -18.81 7.16
N LYS A 3 -9.54 -18.82 8.11
CA LYS A 3 -10.96 -19.00 7.80
C LYS A 3 -11.47 -17.93 6.83
N SER A 4 -11.24 -16.66 7.16
CA SER A 4 -11.68 -15.54 6.32
C SER A 4 -11.04 -15.56 4.92
N LEU A 5 -9.79 -16.04 4.81
CA LEU A 5 -9.16 -16.24 3.50
C LEU A 5 -9.89 -17.31 2.68
N ALA A 6 -10.28 -18.43 3.30
CA ALA A 6 -11.07 -19.46 2.64
C ALA A 6 -12.45 -18.92 2.20
N ASP A 7 -13.12 -18.16 3.06
CA ASP A 7 -14.42 -17.54 2.74
C ASP A 7 -14.31 -16.60 1.52
N VAL A 8 -13.23 -15.80 1.44
CA VAL A 8 -12.97 -14.88 0.31
C VAL A 8 -12.65 -15.64 -0.99
N ILE A 9 -11.93 -16.77 -0.89
CA ILE A 9 -11.68 -17.66 -2.03
C ILE A 9 -13.00 -18.26 -2.54
N GLU A 10 -13.85 -18.74 -1.64
CA GLU A 10 -15.17 -19.31 -1.99
C GLU A 10 -16.09 -18.26 -2.63
N ALA A 11 -16.03 -17.02 -2.17
CA ALA A 11 -16.75 -15.89 -2.77
C ALA A 11 -16.25 -15.54 -4.19
N GLY A 12 -15.11 -16.08 -4.64
CA GLY A 12 -14.60 -15.90 -6.00
C GLY A 12 -13.84 -14.60 -6.23
N ALA A 13 -13.26 -13.99 -5.20
CA ALA A 13 -12.45 -12.79 -5.37
C ALA A 13 -11.08 -13.11 -6.01
N ASP A 14 -10.61 -12.25 -6.92
CA ASP A 14 -9.30 -12.42 -7.57
C ASP A 14 -8.11 -12.15 -6.65
N ARG A 15 -8.30 -11.24 -5.68
CA ARG A 15 -7.23 -10.79 -4.78
C ARG A 15 -7.75 -10.29 -3.44
N VAL A 16 -6.88 -10.36 -2.43
CA VAL A 16 -7.10 -9.76 -1.11
C VAL A 16 -6.01 -8.73 -0.80
N LEU A 17 -6.40 -7.52 -0.42
CA LEU A 17 -5.49 -6.47 0.07
C LEU A 17 -5.36 -6.59 1.59
N THR A 18 -4.13 -6.75 2.11
CA THR A 18 -3.90 -6.90 3.55
C THR A 18 -2.55 -6.36 4.00
N SER A 19 -2.45 -5.96 5.27
CA SER A 19 -1.22 -5.67 5.99
C SER A 19 -0.80 -6.82 6.92
N GLY A 20 -1.47 -7.98 6.84
CA GLY A 20 -1.29 -9.07 7.80
C GLY A 20 -2.01 -8.86 9.14
N GLY A 21 -2.96 -7.92 9.18
CA GLY A 21 -3.69 -7.57 10.41
C GLY A 21 -3.05 -6.46 11.24
N GLU A 22 -1.93 -5.89 10.76
CA GLU A 22 -1.15 -4.88 11.46
C GLU A 22 -1.33 -3.47 10.90
N GLN A 23 -0.87 -2.46 11.64
CA GLN A 23 -0.94 -1.06 11.20
C GLN A 23 -0.05 -0.79 9.97
N LYS A 24 1.10 -1.46 9.89
CA LYS A 24 2.01 -1.47 8.73
C LYS A 24 2.27 -2.91 8.32
N VAL A 25 2.42 -3.15 7.02
CA VAL A 25 2.75 -4.49 6.51
C VAL A 25 4.04 -5.05 7.07
N GLU A 26 5.02 -4.19 7.37
CA GLU A 26 6.33 -4.61 7.89
C GLU A 26 6.22 -5.35 9.24
N ASP A 27 5.25 -4.94 10.06
CA ASP A 27 4.96 -5.59 11.34
C ASP A 27 4.19 -6.91 11.14
N GLY A 28 3.48 -7.05 10.00
CA GLY A 28 2.65 -8.22 9.66
C GLY A 28 3.32 -9.25 8.77
N ILE A 29 4.61 -9.11 8.44
CA ILE A 29 5.34 -9.99 7.49
C ILE A 29 5.12 -11.50 7.78
N PRO A 30 5.28 -12.00 9.03
CA PRO A 30 5.09 -13.44 9.30
C PRO A 30 3.67 -13.92 8.99
N THR A 31 2.65 -13.08 9.29
CA THR A 31 1.25 -13.39 9.01
C THR A 31 1.00 -13.39 7.51
N VAL A 32 1.53 -12.41 6.78
CA VAL A 32 1.40 -12.36 5.31
C VAL A 32 2.04 -13.59 4.67
N ALA A 33 3.24 -13.99 5.09
CA ALA A 33 3.90 -15.18 4.56
C ALA A 33 3.04 -16.44 4.72
N ARG A 34 2.42 -16.62 5.90
CA ARG A 34 1.45 -17.70 6.15
C ARG A 34 0.22 -17.61 5.25
N LEU A 35 -0.32 -16.40 5.02
CA LEU A 35 -1.47 -16.20 4.13
C LEU A 35 -1.13 -16.51 2.68
N VAL A 36 0.06 -16.14 2.21
CA VAL A 36 0.55 -16.48 0.86
C VAL A 36 0.64 -18.00 0.69
N GLN A 37 1.22 -18.69 1.67
CA GLN A 37 1.29 -20.16 1.68
C GLN A 37 -0.11 -20.78 1.69
N ALA A 38 -1.00 -20.30 2.57
CA ALA A 38 -2.36 -20.81 2.69
C ALA A 38 -3.20 -20.52 1.43
N ALA A 39 -3.01 -19.38 0.78
CA ALA A 39 -3.67 -19.04 -0.48
C ALA A 39 -3.33 -20.07 -1.56
N ASN A 40 -2.09 -20.57 -1.59
CA ASN A 40 -1.63 -21.62 -2.49
C ASN A 40 -2.05 -21.36 -3.94
N GLN A 41 -1.82 -20.13 -4.42
CA GLN A 41 -2.16 -19.66 -5.77
C GLN A 41 -3.66 -19.66 -6.13
N ARG A 42 -4.56 -19.96 -5.19
CA ARG A 42 -6.02 -19.89 -5.41
C ARG A 42 -6.57 -18.48 -5.45
N ILE A 43 -5.86 -17.53 -4.85
CA ILE A 43 -6.15 -16.09 -4.82
C ILE A 43 -4.83 -15.32 -4.72
N ALA A 44 -4.76 -14.13 -5.30
CA ALA A 44 -3.60 -13.26 -5.12
C ALA A 44 -3.64 -12.56 -3.75
N VAL A 45 -2.54 -12.64 -3.00
CA VAL A 45 -2.34 -11.85 -1.78
C VAL A 45 -1.58 -10.58 -2.17
N MET A 46 -2.26 -9.44 -2.11
CA MET A 46 -1.69 -8.12 -2.35
C MET A 46 -1.42 -7.44 -1.00
N VAL A 47 -0.19 -7.00 -0.78
CA VAL A 47 0.15 -6.28 0.46
C VAL A 47 -0.01 -4.78 0.33
N GLY A 48 -0.37 -4.11 1.42
CA GLY A 48 -0.40 -2.66 1.50
C GLY A 48 -0.25 -2.15 2.94
N ALA A 49 -0.36 -0.83 3.11
CA ALA A 49 -0.11 -0.08 4.35
C ALA A 49 1.38 0.11 4.69
N GLY A 50 1.92 1.27 4.30
CA GLY A 50 3.28 1.68 4.65
C GLY A 50 4.39 1.16 3.74
N ILE A 51 4.07 0.75 2.51
CA ILE A 51 5.07 0.34 1.51
C ILE A 51 5.83 1.57 1.00
N THR A 52 7.15 1.50 1.04
CA THR A 52 8.11 2.53 0.60
C THR A 52 9.22 1.89 -0.24
N GLU A 53 10.00 2.72 -0.94
CA GLU A 53 11.21 2.29 -1.66
C GLU A 53 12.20 1.55 -0.74
N SER A 54 12.30 1.95 0.53
CA SER A 54 13.25 1.37 1.48
C SER A 54 12.86 0.00 2.05
N ASN A 55 11.57 -0.38 2.02
CA ASN A 55 11.10 -1.62 2.64
C ASN A 55 10.50 -2.64 1.66
N VAL A 56 10.13 -2.20 0.45
CA VAL A 56 9.42 -3.06 -0.52
C VAL A 56 10.18 -4.33 -0.85
N HIS A 57 11.50 -4.25 -1.04
CA HIS A 57 12.33 -5.40 -1.36
C HIS A 57 12.26 -6.49 -0.28
N ARG A 58 12.44 -6.08 0.98
CA ARG A 58 12.38 -6.96 2.15
C ARG A 58 11.01 -7.60 2.28
N ILE A 59 9.94 -6.81 2.16
CA ILE A 59 8.56 -7.31 2.26
C ILE A 59 8.29 -8.36 1.19
N VAL A 60 8.64 -8.10 -0.07
CA VAL A 60 8.44 -9.05 -1.18
C VAL A 60 9.22 -10.34 -0.94
N THR A 61 10.49 -10.22 -0.52
CA THR A 61 11.37 -11.37 -0.29
C THR A 61 10.92 -12.24 0.88
N GLU A 62 10.56 -11.63 2.02
CA GLU A 62 10.19 -12.37 3.23
C GLU A 62 8.76 -12.94 3.18
N THR A 63 7.85 -12.32 2.42
CA THR A 63 6.45 -12.76 2.33
C THR A 63 6.15 -13.63 1.10
N GLY A 64 6.92 -13.51 0.02
CA GLY A 64 6.69 -14.20 -1.25
C GLY A 64 5.50 -13.65 -2.06
N VAL A 65 4.99 -12.47 -1.70
CA VAL A 65 3.91 -11.80 -2.44
C VAL A 65 4.36 -11.34 -3.82
N ARG A 66 3.45 -11.35 -4.78
CA ARG A 66 3.70 -10.91 -6.16
C ARG A 66 3.06 -9.57 -6.50
N GLU A 67 2.24 -9.05 -5.60
CA GLU A 67 1.47 -7.84 -5.81
C GLU A 67 1.57 -6.92 -4.59
N ILE A 68 1.77 -5.63 -4.85
CA ILE A 68 1.93 -4.60 -3.83
C ILE A 68 0.97 -3.43 -4.11
N HIS A 69 0.47 -2.81 -3.05
CA HIS A 69 -0.39 -1.63 -3.07
C HIS A 69 0.26 -0.50 -2.30
N ALA A 70 0.67 0.56 -3.00
CA ALA A 70 1.31 1.73 -2.42
C ALA A 70 0.60 3.01 -2.88
N SER A 71 0.49 3.98 -1.97
CA SER A 71 -0.17 5.25 -2.27
C SER A 71 0.78 6.27 -2.91
N LEU A 72 2.06 6.26 -2.51
CA LEU A 72 3.15 7.12 -3.03
C LEU A 72 2.79 8.61 -3.15
N ARG A 73 1.90 9.10 -2.28
CA ARG A 73 1.36 10.46 -2.39
C ARG A 73 2.37 11.47 -1.83
N ALA A 74 2.70 12.46 -2.64
CA ALA A 74 3.38 13.69 -2.23
C ALA A 74 2.34 14.82 -2.07
N ARG A 75 2.53 15.67 -1.06
CA ARG A 75 1.75 16.91 -0.92
C ARG A 75 2.45 18.00 -1.71
N VAL A 76 1.75 18.57 -2.69
CA VAL A 76 2.23 19.70 -3.47
C VAL A 76 1.35 20.92 -3.25
N PRO A 77 1.92 22.14 -3.22
CA PRO A 77 1.12 23.35 -3.14
C PRO A 77 0.13 23.49 -4.30
N SER A 78 -1.01 24.10 -4.00
CA SER A 78 -1.94 24.59 -5.01
C SER A 78 -1.30 25.74 -5.79
N PRO A 79 -1.49 25.81 -7.12
CA PRO A 79 -1.04 26.95 -7.93
C PRO A 79 -1.81 28.24 -7.65
N THR A 80 -2.87 28.21 -6.83
CA THR A 80 -3.66 29.39 -6.48
C THR A 80 -2.79 30.46 -5.80
N GLN A 81 -2.81 31.67 -6.36
CA GLN A 81 -2.02 32.80 -5.87
C GLN A 81 -2.66 33.46 -4.63
N TYR A 82 -3.99 33.61 -4.61
CA TYR A 82 -4.72 34.15 -3.47
C TYR A 82 -5.19 33.03 -2.53
N ARG A 83 -5.02 33.23 -1.21
CA ARG A 83 -5.38 32.24 -0.19
C ARG A 83 -6.16 32.91 0.95
N ASN A 84 -7.45 32.57 1.05
CA ASN A 84 -8.26 32.95 2.20
C ASN A 84 -8.05 31.94 3.35
N GLN A 85 -7.33 32.34 4.40
CA GLN A 85 -7.03 31.50 5.56
C GLN A 85 -8.18 31.40 6.57
N LYS A 86 -9.25 32.19 6.41
CA LYS A 86 -10.40 32.21 7.33
C LYS A 86 -11.39 31.07 7.09
N ILE A 87 -11.31 30.42 5.93
CA ILE A 87 -12.25 29.39 5.50
C ILE A 87 -11.52 28.05 5.50
N SER A 88 -12.18 27.04 6.07
CA SER A 88 -11.76 25.65 5.99
C SER A 88 -12.97 24.83 5.53
N MET A 89 -12.81 24.14 4.41
CA MET A 89 -13.91 23.39 3.78
C MET A 89 -13.92 21.92 4.18
N GLY A 90 -12.78 21.41 4.68
CA GLY A 90 -12.61 20.03 5.11
C GLY A 90 -12.70 19.86 6.62
N SER A 91 -12.73 18.60 7.06
CA SER A 91 -12.65 18.24 8.49
C SER A 91 -11.27 18.52 9.11
N SER A 92 -10.23 18.68 8.29
CA SER A 92 -8.85 18.96 8.71
C SER A 92 -8.41 20.33 8.22
N LYS A 93 -8.05 21.22 9.15
CA LYS A 93 -7.61 22.59 8.84
C LYS A 93 -6.23 22.59 8.17
N GLY A 94 -6.03 23.51 7.22
CA GLY A 94 -4.71 23.83 6.67
C GLY A 94 -4.31 23.04 5.43
N HIS A 95 -5.22 22.24 4.87
CA HIS A 95 -4.97 21.44 3.67
C HIS A 95 -5.67 21.97 2.41
N GLU A 96 -6.38 23.10 2.51
CA GLU A 96 -7.19 23.70 1.43
C GLU A 96 -6.36 24.06 0.19
N TYR A 97 -5.06 24.33 0.38
CA TYR A 97 -4.14 24.72 -0.68
C TYR A 97 -3.03 23.68 -0.89
N GLU A 98 -3.29 22.42 -0.51
CA GLU A 98 -2.42 21.28 -0.79
C GLU A 98 -3.13 20.28 -1.70
N ARG A 99 -2.37 19.64 -2.58
CA ARG A 99 -2.85 18.55 -3.43
C ARG A 99 -2.02 17.32 -3.16
N ALA A 100 -2.68 16.19 -2.93
CA ALA A 100 -2.00 14.91 -2.85
C ALA A 100 -1.88 14.34 -4.27
N ILE A 101 -0.66 14.33 -4.81
CA ILE A 101 -0.37 13.78 -6.14
C ILE A 101 0.57 12.60 -6.04
N VAL A 102 0.52 11.70 -7.02
CA VAL A 102 1.54 10.65 -7.17
C VAL A 102 2.57 11.17 -8.15
N LEU A 103 3.85 11.12 -7.76
CA LEU A 103 4.96 11.53 -8.62
C LEU A 103 5.48 10.33 -9.40
N GLU A 104 5.72 10.50 -10.69
CA GLU A 104 6.25 9.45 -11.56
C GLU A 104 7.57 8.88 -11.02
N ASP A 105 8.50 9.73 -10.60
CA ASP A 105 9.79 9.31 -10.06
C ASP A 105 9.66 8.44 -8.81
N ALA A 106 8.65 8.70 -7.96
CA ALA A 106 8.40 7.89 -6.78
C ALA A 106 7.90 6.48 -7.15
N VAL A 107 7.10 6.37 -8.21
CA VAL A 107 6.66 5.07 -8.74
C VAL A 107 7.85 4.32 -9.35
N ARG A 108 8.69 4.99 -10.14
CA ARG A 108 9.90 4.40 -10.74
C ARG A 108 10.83 3.84 -9.66
N ARG A 109 11.19 4.65 -8.66
CA ARG A 109 12.05 4.19 -7.56
C ARG A 109 11.46 3.01 -6.80
N LEU A 110 10.15 3.02 -6.51
CA LEU A 110 9.51 1.88 -5.85
C LEU A 110 9.62 0.60 -6.71
N LEU A 111 9.39 0.70 -8.01
CA LEU A 111 9.48 -0.44 -8.93
C LEU A 111 10.91 -0.97 -9.04
N ASP A 112 11.91 -0.09 -9.11
CA ASP A 112 13.31 -0.46 -9.15
C ASP A 112 13.71 -1.18 -7.86
N SER A 113 13.40 -0.59 -6.69
CA SER A 113 13.66 -1.23 -5.38
C SER A 113 12.93 -2.56 -5.20
N ALA A 114 11.75 -2.74 -5.79
CA ALA A 114 11.05 -4.01 -5.74
C ALA A 114 11.72 -5.11 -6.60
N ARG A 115 12.45 -4.72 -7.65
CA ARG A 115 13.12 -5.62 -8.62
C ARG A 115 14.57 -5.94 -8.25
N ASP A 116 15.26 -5.04 -7.57
CA ASP A 116 16.72 -5.07 -7.31
C ASP A 116 17.24 -6.25 -6.44
N GLY A 117 16.44 -7.28 -6.17
CA GLY A 117 16.96 -8.55 -5.67
C GLY A 117 16.35 -9.79 -6.32
N GLN A 118 16.06 -9.70 -7.63
CA GLN A 118 15.98 -10.85 -8.52
C GLN A 118 17.33 -11.17 -9.16
#